data_AF-A0ABC8RMZ7-F1
#
_entry.id   AF-A0ABC8RMZ7-F1
#
_cell.length_a   1.000
_cell.length_b   1.000
_cell.length_c   1.000
_cell.angle_alpha   90.00
_cell.angle_beta   90.00
_cell.angle_gamma   90.00
#
_symmetry.space_group_name_H-M   'P 1'
#
loop_
_entity.id
_entity.type
_entity.pdbx_description
1 polymer ?
#
loop_
_entity_poly.entity_id
_entity_poly.type
_entity_poly.pdbx_seq_one_letter_code
_entity_poly.pdbx_strand_id
1 'polypeptide(L)' 'MSTKEYEDLSIKAKSRFSISLRSLSQPMSLGEIARTWDVCARTVISEYAQQSGGGSFSSKYGTWENCLSAA' A
#
# COMPACT_ATOMS: atom_id res chain seq x y z
N MET A 1 -4.44 -5.02 14.75
CA MET A 1 -5.41 -4.56 13.77
C MET A 1 -6.80 -4.82 14.32
N SER A 2 -7.48 -3.78 14.80
CA SER A 2 -8.90 -3.87 15.15
C SER A 2 -9.74 -3.97 13.88
N THR A 3 -10.96 -4.52 14.00
CA THR A 3 -11.94 -4.54 12.89
C THR A 3 -12.23 -3.14 12.35
N LYS A 4 -12.21 -2.13 13.23
CA LYS A 4 -12.37 -0.73 12.85
C LYS A 4 -11.24 -0.23 11.94
N GLU A 5 -9.98 -0.55 12.25
CA GLU A 5 -8.85 -0.18 11.39
C GLU A 5 -8.94 -0.85 10.02
N TYR A 6 -9.36 -2.11 9.95
CA TYR A 6 -9.57 -2.81 8.68
C TYR A 6 -10.69 -2.15 7.85
N GLU A 7 -11.81 -1.81 8.49
CA GLU A 7 -12.93 -1.15 7.82
C GLU A 7 -12.50 0.23 7.28
N ASP A 8 -11.78 1.01 8.09
CA ASP A 8 -11.27 2.33 7.69
C ASP A 8 -10.32 2.22 6.48
N LEU A 9 -9.44 1.21 6.44
CA LEU A 9 -8.57 0.96 5.28
C LEU A 9 -9.34 0.48 4.05
N SER A 10 -10.35 -0.39 4.23
CA SER A 10 -11.24 -0.85 3.16
C SER A 10 -11.99 0.32 2.52
N ILE A 11 -12.55 1.22 3.33
CA ILE A 11 -13.20 2.46 2.87
C ILE A 11 -12.22 3.33 2.09
N LYS A 12 -11.00 3.53 2.62
CA LYS A 12 -9.97 4.35 1.96
C LYS A 12 -9.53 3.75 0.61
N ALA A 13 -9.33 2.43 0.54
CA ALA A 13 -8.97 1.73 -0.69
C ALA A 13 -10.07 1.82 -1.75
N LYS A 14 -11.33 1.58 -1.37
CA LYS A 14 -12.50 1.70 -2.27
C LYS A 14 -12.69 3.13 -2.79
N SER A 15 -12.50 4.13 -1.93
CA SER A 15 -12.60 5.54 -2.32
C SER A 15 -11.55 5.90 -3.38
N ARG A 16 -10.27 5.53 -3.15
CA ARG A 16 -9.20 5.74 -4.14
C ARG A 16 -9.47 4.99 -5.44
N PHE A 17 -9.88 3.74 -5.35
CA PHE A 17 -10.24 2.94 -6.52
C PHE A 17 -11.33 3.61 -7.36
N SER A 18 -12.40 4.10 -6.74
CA SER A 18 -13.49 4.81 -7.42
C SER A 18 -13.01 6.05 -8.18
N ILE A 19 -12.10 6.82 -7.57
CA ILE A 19 -11.49 8.00 -8.21
C ILE A 19 -10.63 7.57 -9.41
N SER A 20 -9.75 6.57 -9.23
CA SER A 20 -8.90 6.07 -10.30
C SER A 20 -9.69 5.46 -11.46
N LEU A 21 -10.80 4.77 -11.16
CA LEU A 21 -11.66 4.17 -12.19
C LEU A 21 -12.27 5.22 -13.12
N ARG A 22 -12.61 6.41 -12.60
CA ARG A 22 -13.14 7.53 -13.42
C ARG A 22 -12.10 8.11 -14.39
N SER A 23 -10.81 7.89 -14.12
CA SER A 23 -9.72 8.39 -14.97
C SER A 23 -9.34 7.43 -16.10
N LEU A 24 -9.89 6.21 -16.10
CA LEU A 24 -9.63 5.21 -17.14
C LEU A 24 -10.51 5.45 -18.37
N SER A 25 -9.96 5.20 -19.55
CA SER A 25 -10.67 5.29 -20.82
C SER A 25 -11.71 4.17 -20.94
N GLN A 26 -12.89 4.48 -21.48
CA GLN A 26 -13.94 3.49 -21.74
C GLN A 26 -13.87 2.97 -23.18
N PRO A 27 -14.24 1.69 -23.41
CA PRO A 27 -14.54 0.66 -22.41
C PRO A 27 -13.25 0.10 -21.77
N MET A 28 -13.28 -0.10 -20.45
CA MET A 28 -12.15 -0.68 -19.71
C MET A 28 -12.23 -2.20 -19.75
N SER A 29 -11.08 -2.87 -19.86
CA SER A 29 -11.00 -4.31 -19.66
C SER A 29 -11.08 -4.68 -18.17
N LEU A 30 -11.59 -5.87 -17.87
CA LEU A 30 -11.58 -6.42 -16.51
C LEU A 30 -10.16 -6.47 -15.92
N GLY A 31 -9.14 -6.71 -16.77
CA GLY A 31 -7.74 -6.72 -16.36
C GLY A 31 -7.19 -5.33 -15.98
N GLU A 32 -7.70 -4.26 -16.59
CA GLU A 32 -7.38 -2.88 -16.17
C GLU A 32 -8.05 -2.55 -14.84
N ILE A 33 -9.33 -2.91 -14.68
CA ILE A 33 -10.07 -2.72 -13.44
C ILE A 33 -9.37 -3.43 -12.27
N ALA A 34 -8.97 -4.70 -12.47
CA ALA A 34 -8.27 -5.48 -11.46
C ALA A 34 -6.90 -4.89 -11.09
N ARG A 35 -6.13 -4.42 -12.07
CA ARG A 35 -4.84 -3.74 -11.83
C ARG A 35 -5.03 -2.44 -11.04
N THR A 36 -6.03 -1.64 -11.39
CA THR A 36 -6.32 -0.40 -10.66
C THR A 36 -6.72 -0.69 -9.21
N TRP A 37 -7.52 -1.72 -8.96
CA TRP A 37 -7.83 -2.16 -7.59
C TRP A 37 -6.57 -2.57 -6.81
N ASP A 38 -5.71 -3.42 -7.39
CA ASP A 38 -4.48 -3.89 -6.74
C ASP A 38 -3.56 -2.71 -6.36
N VAL A 39 -3.35 -1.76 -7.28
CA VAL A 39 -2.56 -0.56 -7.02
C VAL A 39 -3.15 0.28 -5.88
N CYS A 40 -4.46 0.54 -5.89
CA CYS A 40 -5.10 1.32 -4.84
C CYS A 40 -5.00 0.64 -3.46
N ALA A 41 -5.26 -0.67 -3.40
CA ALA A 41 -5.19 -1.44 -2.16
C ALA A 41 -3.76 -1.49 -1.60
N ARG A 42 -2.77 -1.82 -2.44
CA ARG A 42 -1.35 -1.83 -2.04
C ARG A 42 -0.88 -0.48 -1.53
N THR A 43 -1.29 0.60 -2.17
CA THR A 43 -0.89 1.95 -1.76
C THR A 43 -1.46 2.27 -0.37
N VAL A 44 -2.74 1.98 -0.13
CA VAL A 44 -3.36 2.23 1.19
C VAL A 44 -2.71 1.42 2.30
N ILE A 45 -2.42 0.14 2.05
CA ILE A 45 -1.74 -0.73 3.02
C ILE A 45 -0.30 -0.26 3.27
N SER A 46 0.42 0.16 2.22
CA SER A 46 1.80 0.64 2.34
C SER A 46 1.87 1.95 3.14
N GLU A 47 0.95 2.89 2.88
CA GLU A 47 0.83 4.12 3.67
C GLU A 47 0.54 3.82 5.14
N TYR A 48 -0.38 2.90 5.41
CA TYR A 48 -0.70 2.48 6.79
C TYR A 48 0.51 1.84 7.48
N ALA A 49 1.23 0.96 6.80
CA ALA A 49 2.43 0.33 7.32
C ALA A 49 3.50 1.39 7.64
N GLN A 50 3.75 2.32 6.72
CA GLN A 50 4.70 3.43 6.92
C GLN A 50 4.31 4.32 8.12
N GLN A 51 3.04 4.72 8.21
CA GLN A 51 2.54 5.53 9.33
C GLN A 51 2.61 4.79 10.68
N SER A 52 2.49 3.47 10.65
CA SER A 52 2.60 2.61 11.83
C SER A 52 4.05 2.25 12.21
N GLY A 53 5.05 2.95 11.63
CA GLY A 53 6.48 2.69 11.87
C GLY A 53 7.07 1.51 11.11
N GLY A 54 6.33 0.95 10.14
CA GLY A 54 6.71 -0.14 9.25
C GLY A 54 7.11 0.36 7.86
N GLY A 55 8.05 1.31 7.77
CA GLY A 55 8.55 1.83 6.49
C GLY A 55 9.58 0.91 5.83
N SER A 56 10.63 0.55 6.56
CA SER A 56 11.64 -0.44 6.16
C SER A 56 12.09 -1.21 7.41
N PHE A 57 12.66 -2.41 7.23
CA PHE A 57 13.29 -3.15 8.33
C PHE A 57 14.28 -2.25 9.11
N SER A 58 15.04 -1.42 8.38
CA SER A 58 16.00 -0.48 8.97
C SER A 58 15.36 0.67 9.76
N SER A 59 14.11 1.04 9.47
CA SER A 59 13.40 2.10 10.22
C SER A 59 13.07 1.69 11.65
N LYS A 60 13.05 0.38 11.96
CA LYS A 60 12.72 -0.14 13.30
C LYS A 60 13.90 -0.78 14.01
N TYR A 61 14.86 -1.34 13.26
CA TYR A 61 15.98 -2.11 13.81
C TYR A 61 17.37 -1.58 13.39
N GLY A 62 17.45 -0.46 12.66
CA GLY A 62 18.71 0.07 12.13
C GLY A 62 19.22 -0.66 10.88
N THR A 63 20.25 -0.11 10.25
CA THR A 63 20.91 -0.73 9.08
C THR A 63 21.77 -1.89 9.55
N TRP A 64 21.69 -3.05 8.87
CA TRP A 64 22.60 -4.18 9.14
C TRP A 64 24.05 -3.73 8.94
N GLU A 65 24.93 -4.08 9.89
CA GLU A 65 26.36 -3.80 9.77
C GLU A 65 26.93 -4.49 8.53
N ASN A 66 27.75 -3.74 7.79
CA ASN A 66 28.36 -4.24 6.57
C ASN A 66 29.48 -5.21 6.97
N CYS A 67 29.31 -6.51 6.72
CA CYS A 67 30.25 -7.57 7.14
C CYS A 67 31.69 -7.37 6.65
N LEU A 68 31.92 -6.47 5.68
CA LEU A 68 33.22 -6.14 5.13
C LEU A 68 34.08 -5.23 6.03
N SER A 69 33.49 -4.61 7.06
CA SER A 69 34.20 -3.72 7.99
C SER A 69 34.58 -4.39 9.31
N ALA A 70 34.28 -5.68 9.48
CA ALA A 70 34.67 -6.47 10.64
C ALA A 70 36.05 -7.10 10.40
N ALA A 71 37.12 -6.30 10.52
CA ALA A 71 38.51 -6.74 10.55
C ALA A 71 39.27 -5.97 11.62
#